data_AF-L0I9L6-F1
#
_entry.id   AF-L0I9L6-F1
#
_cell.length_a   1.000
_cell.length_b   1.000
_cell.length_c   1.000
_cell.angle_alpha   90.00
_cell.angle_beta   90.00
_cell.angle_gamma   90.00
#
_symmetry.space_group_name_H-M   'P 1'
#
loop_
_entity.id
_entity.type
_entity.pdbx_description
1 polymer ?
#
loop_
_entity_poly.entity_id
_entity_poly.type
_entity_poly.pdbx_seq_one_letter_code
_entity_poly.pdbx_strand_id
1 'polypeptide(L)' 'MEPAVERRCHLLVLLSLILLTIGIGYCVVFETCLADFLVVIVGLVVGWVAIIYCLANARWR' A
#
# COMPACT_ATOMS: atom_id res chain seq x y z
N MET A 1 -0.81 6.22 19.88
CA MET A 1 -1.52 7.05 18.87
C MET A 1 -2.97 7.16 19.26
N GLU A 2 -3.73 8.11 18.70
CA GLU A 2 -5.19 8.04 18.77
C GLU A 2 -5.67 6.73 18.12
N PRO A 3 -6.60 5.98 18.73
CA PRO A 3 -7.01 4.65 18.24
C PRO A 3 -7.64 4.68 16.84
N ALA A 4 -8.12 5.84 16.40
CA ALA A 4 -8.64 6.05 15.05
C ALA A 4 -7.53 6.15 13.99
N VAL A 5 -6.37 6.70 14.37
CA VAL A 5 -5.20 6.88 13.49
C VAL A 5 -4.50 5.54 13.26
N GLU A 6 -4.32 4.76 14.31
CA GLU A 6 -3.70 3.43 14.24
C GLU A 6 -4.48 2.48 13.31
N ARG A 7 -5.82 2.48 13.41
CA ARG A 7 -6.68 1.72 12.50
C ARG A 7 -6.56 2.16 11.04
N ARG A 8 -6.49 3.46 10.78
CA ARG A 8 -6.29 3.99 9.41
C ARG A 8 -4.93 3.60 8.84
N CYS A 9 -3.88 3.64 9.68
CA CYS A 9 -2.56 3.17 9.33
C CYS A 9 -2.56 1.70 8.89
N HIS A 10 -3.12 0.83 9.72
CA HIS A 10 -3.22 -0.60 9.39
C HIS A 10 -4.04 -0.85 8.12
N LEU A 11 -5.15 -0.12 7.92
CA LEU A 11 -5.95 -0.22 6.70
C LEU A 11 -5.19 0.20 5.44
N LEU A 12 -4.46 1.31 5.51
CA LEU A 12 -3.68 1.82 4.36
C LEU A 12 -2.52 0.88 4.00
N VAL A 13 -1.84 0.31 5.01
CA VAL A 13 -0.78 -0.68 4.81
C VAL A 13 -1.35 -1.97 4.22
N LEU A 14 -2.47 -2.47 4.76
CA LEU A 14 -3.14 -3.66 4.24
C LEU A 14 -3.59 -3.46 2.79
N LEU A 15 -4.15 -2.29 2.47
CA LEU A 15 -4.59 -1.94 1.12
C LEU A 15 -3.42 -1.92 0.13
N SER A 16 -2.28 -1.33 0.52
CA SER A 16 -1.06 -1.35 -0.29
C SER A 16 -0.57 -2.78 -0.53
N LEU A 17 -0.57 -3.62 0.52
CA LEU A 17 -0.13 -5.01 0.42
C LEU A 17 -1.01 -5.79 -0.57
N ILE A 18 -2.34 -5.62 -0.49
CA ILE A 18 -3.29 -6.27 -1.41
C ILE A 18 -3.05 -5.81 -2.84
N LEU A 19 -2.90 -4.50 -3.08
CA LEU A 19 -2.63 -3.99 -4.44
C LEU A 19 -1.33 -4.54 -5.02
N LEU A 20 -0.26 -4.61 -4.21
CA LEU A 20 1.00 -5.22 -4.63
C LEU A 20 0.84 -6.70 -4.92
N THR A 21 0.15 -7.45 -4.06
CA THR A 21 -0.10 -8.88 -4.26
C THR A 21 -0.88 -9.14 -5.53
N ILE A 22 -1.92 -8.33 -5.82
CA ILE A 22 -2.71 -8.46 -7.04
C ILE A 22 -1.86 -8.12 -8.26
N GLY A 23 -1.16 -6.99 -8.27
CA GLY A 23 -0.34 -6.58 -9.41
C GLY A 23 0.80 -7.55 -9.73
N ILE A 24 1.48 -8.06 -8.71
CA ILE A 24 2.54 -9.09 -8.89
C ILE A 24 1.92 -10.41 -9.35
N GLY A 25 0.83 -10.86 -8.70
CA GLY A 25 0.16 -12.10 -9.04
C GLY A 25 -0.39 -12.13 -10.47
N TYR A 26 -0.92 -11.01 -10.95
CA TYR A 26 -1.44 -10.92 -12.32
C TYR A 26 -0.33 -11.02 -13.37
N CYS A 27 0.80 -10.34 -13.18
CA CYS A 27 1.96 -10.49 -14.08
C CYS A 27 2.52 -11.92 -14.07
N VAL A 28 2.44 -12.65 -12.94
CA VAL A 28 2.84 -14.06 -12.86
C VAL A 28 1.85 -15.00 -13.58
N VAL A 29 0.54 -14.76 -13.47
CA VAL A 29 -0.49 -15.68 -14.03
C VAL A 29 -0.79 -15.40 -15.50
N PHE A 30 -0.85 -14.13 -15.90
CA PHE A 30 -1.33 -13.71 -17.22
C PHE A 30 -0.23 -13.17 -18.14
N GLU A 31 1.01 -13.03 -17.66
CA GLU A 31 2.15 -12.47 -18.43
C GLU A 31 1.91 -11.04 -18.98
N THR A 32 0.84 -10.36 -18.54
CA THR A 32 0.45 -9.01 -18.98
C THR A 32 1.21 -7.90 -18.25
N CYS A 33 2.54 -7.97 -18.23
CA CYS A 33 3.32 -7.15 -17.31
C CYS A 33 3.24 -5.63 -17.56
N LEU A 34 2.80 -5.16 -18.74
CA LEU A 34 2.69 -3.72 -19.03
C LEU A 34 1.45 -3.05 -18.40
N ALA A 35 0.30 -3.74 -18.39
CA ALA A 35 -0.93 -3.22 -17.79
C ALA A 35 -0.89 -3.29 -16.25
N ASP A 36 -0.26 -4.34 -15.73
CA ASP A 36 -0.08 -4.57 -14.30
C ASP A 36 0.97 -3.65 -13.64
N PHE A 37 1.82 -3.03 -14.44
CA PHE A 37 2.82 -2.07 -13.96
C PHE A 37 2.16 -0.87 -13.26
N LEU A 38 1.00 -0.41 -13.77
CA LEU A 38 0.23 0.68 -13.16
C LEU A 38 -0.36 0.28 -11.80
N VAL A 39 -0.84 -0.96 -11.66
CA VAL A 39 -1.39 -1.47 -10.39
C VAL A 39 -0.30 -1.55 -9.33
N VAL A 40 0.89 -2.03 -9.71
CA VAL A 40 2.07 -2.07 -8.83
C VAL A 40 2.50 -0.64 -8.45
N ILE A 41 2.56 0.29 -9.40
CA ILE A 41 2.91 1.70 -9.13
C ILE A 41 1.90 2.33 -8.15
N VAL A 42 0.59 2.15 -8.39
CA VAL A 42 -0.45 2.69 -7.50
C VAL A 42 -0.34 2.05 -6.11
N GLY A 43 -0.14 0.73 -6.02
CA GLY A 43 0.04 0.03 -4.75
C GLY A 43 1.26 0.53 -3.98
N LEU A 44 2.36 0.81 -4.69
CA LEU A 44 3.59 1.33 -4.12
C LEU A 44 3.40 2.77 -3.63
N VAL A 45 2.78 3.64 -4.42
CA VAL A 45 2.49 5.03 -4.04
C VAL A 45 1.57 5.06 -2.81
N VAL A 46 0.53 4.23 -2.79
CA VAL A 46 -0.37 4.10 -1.63
C VAL A 46 0.40 3.61 -0.42
N GLY A 47 1.33 2.66 -0.58
CA GLY A 47 2.20 2.17 0.49
C GLY A 47 3.11 3.24 1.08
N TRP A 48 3.75 4.04 0.23
CA TRP A 48 4.58 5.18 0.66
C TRP A 48 3.76 6.23 1.40
N VAL A 49 2.59 6.61 0.87
CA VAL A 49 1.68 7.55 1.52
C VAL A 49 1.22 7.00 2.87
N ALA A 50 0.91 5.69 2.95
CA ALA A 50 0.56 5.02 4.20
C ALA A 50 1.69 5.13 5.23
N ILE A 51 2.91 4.77 4.85
CA ILE A 51 4.09 4.82 5.73
C ILE A 51 4.35 6.24 6.21
N ILE A 52 4.36 7.23 5.31
CA ILE A 52 4.61 8.63 5.66
C ILE A 52 3.50 9.16 6.57
N TYR A 53 2.23 8.85 6.28
CA TYR A 53 1.10 9.22 7.12
C TYR A 53 1.23 8.59 8.51
N CYS A 54 1.59 7.31 8.59
CA CYS A 54 1.83 6.63 9.85
C CYS A 54 3.02 7.19 10.61
N LEU A 55 4.13 7.50 9.95
CA LEU A 55 5.33 8.02 10.59
C LEU A 55 5.12 9.45 11.10
N ALA A 56 4.40 10.29 10.34
CA ALA A 56 4.07 11.65 10.72
C ALA A 56 3.09 11.69 11.92
N ASN A 57 2.16 10.75 11.96
CA ASN A 57 1.17 10.64 13.05
C ASN A 57 1.62 9.73 14.20
N ALA A 58 2.67 8.93 14.00
CA ALA A 58 3.45 8.31 15.05
C ALA A 58 4.23 9.42 15.76
N ARG A 59 3.50 10.23 16.52
CA ARG A 59 4.04 11.32 17.30
C ARG A 59 5.31 10.86 18.01
N TRP A 60 6.44 11.40 17.56
CA TRP A 60 7.70 11.41 18.29
C TRP A 60 7.41 12.08 19.64
N ARG A 61 7.27 11.26 20.68
CA ARG A 61 7.25 11.69 22.06
C ARG A 61 8.23 10.83 22.83
#